data_AF-A0A8S1BT75-F1
#
_entry.id   AF-A0A8S1BT75-F1
#
_cell.length_a   1.000
_cell.length_b   1.000
_cell.length_c   1.000
_cell.angle_alpha   90.00
_cell.angle_beta   90.00
_cell.angle_gamma   90.00
#
_symmetry.space_group_name_H-M   'P 1'
#
loop_
_entity.id
_entity.type
_entity.pdbx_description
1 polymer ?
#
loop_
_entity_poly.entity_id
_entity_poly.type
_entity_poly.pdbx_seq_one_letter_code
_entity_poly.pdbx_strand_id
1 'polypeptide(L)'
;MSRKDKYEQTNNQRRANTFMGPEEAASGKKSFWPELEITGTIRNLSPRLWELSHLTTLYLNDNSLTRIPGEICNLINLRHLDLSSNKLRSLPAELGDLIFLRELLLNNNFLRVLPYELGKLFKIQVLGLKGNPLTKEIMSLYMEPNGTHKLLTYMMDNLQVVASQPPQRQWLFLSKPDQTRPACIFTVMCYNVLCDKYATRQMYGYCPSWALNWEYRKKGIIQEIRSCAADIISLQEVETDQFYNFFRPELKADGYYGIFSPKSRAKTMSESERKYVDGCAIFFRTSKFQLMAEHLVEFNQLAMANSEGSDDMLNRVMPKDNIGLAALLKTKEAAWEGGVPPDPAQMNQLLLVCTAHIHWDPEFCDVKLIQTMMLSHELRTILDTACNNFRPGHKPDPNSIQLILCGDFNSLPDSGVVEYLTTGRVPNDHPDFKDLKYKSCLQRISSREKSNEYTHSFQLATAYSEDIMPYTNYTFDFKGIIDYIFYQKNTMTPLGLLGPVSPEWIRENKIAGCPHPHVPSDHFPLLCELEMRPSVNSGTQNGIISRR
;
A
#
# COMPACT_ATOMS: atom_id res chain seq x y z
N MET A 1 -4.49 -32.94 -46.28
CA MET A 1 -3.50 -33.50 -45.33
C MET A 1 -4.04 -33.31 -43.92
N SER A 2 -4.38 -34.42 -43.28
CA SER A 2 -5.00 -34.50 -41.95
C SER A 2 -4.00 -34.05 -40.87
N ARG A 3 -4.44 -33.22 -39.91
CA ARG A 3 -3.65 -32.75 -38.75
C ARG A 3 -3.44 -33.84 -37.67
N LYS A 4 -3.44 -35.13 -38.06
CA LYS A 4 -3.05 -36.23 -37.16
C LYS A 4 -1.53 -36.29 -36.93
N ASP A 5 -0.73 -35.79 -37.86
CA ASP A 5 0.70 -36.17 -37.90
C ASP A 5 1.65 -35.24 -37.12
N LYS A 6 1.14 -34.24 -36.37
CA LYS A 6 2.00 -33.33 -35.59
C LYS A 6 2.09 -33.62 -34.09
N TYR A 7 1.39 -34.63 -33.58
CA TYR A 7 1.43 -35.03 -32.17
C TYR A 7 1.77 -36.52 -31.94
N GLU A 8 2.09 -37.29 -32.98
CA GLU A 8 2.46 -38.71 -32.83
C GLU A 8 3.99 -38.96 -32.74
N GLN A 9 4.84 -37.93 -32.86
CA GLN A 9 6.29 -38.08 -32.71
C GLN A 9 6.78 -37.62 -31.34
N THR A 10 6.39 -38.35 -30.28
CA THR A 10 7.20 -38.53 -29.07
C THR A 10 6.58 -39.67 -28.24
N ASN A 11 7.25 -40.83 -28.26
CA ASN A 11 7.11 -41.97 -27.34
C ASN A 11 5.76 -42.19 -26.66
N ASN A 12 4.99 -43.10 -27.27
CA ASN A 12 3.82 -43.76 -26.70
C ASN A 12 4.22 -44.72 -25.55
N GLN A 13 4.64 -44.18 -24.41
CA GLN A 13 4.38 -44.80 -23.12
C GLN A 13 3.31 -43.95 -22.46
N ARG A 14 2.04 -44.37 -22.56
CA ARG A 14 1.02 -43.95 -21.59
C ARG A 14 1.66 -44.15 -20.22
N ARG A 15 2.04 -43.06 -19.54
CA ARG A 15 2.55 -43.13 -18.17
C ARG A 15 1.39 -43.64 -17.31
N ALA A 16 1.31 -44.96 -17.16
CA ALA A 16 0.58 -45.59 -16.09
C ALA A 16 1.33 -45.22 -14.83
N ASN A 17 0.85 -44.18 -14.15
CA ASN A 17 1.39 -43.81 -12.86
C ASN A 17 1.02 -44.92 -11.86
N THR A 18 2.03 -45.48 -11.21
CA THR A 18 1.85 -46.40 -10.10
C THR A 18 1.14 -45.64 -8.97
N PHE A 19 0.01 -46.16 -8.50
CA PHE A 19 -0.64 -45.63 -7.29
C PHE A 19 0.37 -45.68 -6.14
N MET A 20 0.39 -44.63 -5.31
CA MET A 20 1.20 -44.57 -4.10
C MET A 20 0.99 -45.84 -3.28
N GLY A 21 2.07 -46.57 -3.00
CA GLY A 21 2.01 -47.81 -2.23
C GLY A 21 1.65 -47.52 -0.76
N PRO A 22 1.10 -48.50 -0.02
CA PRO A 22 0.77 -48.36 1.40
C PRO A 22 1.98 -47.92 2.25
N GLU A 23 3.19 -48.35 1.90
CA GLU A 23 4.44 -47.97 2.57
C GLU A 23 4.85 -46.51 2.32
N GLU A 24 4.63 -46.00 1.11
CA GLU A 24 4.92 -44.60 0.79
C GLU A 24 3.95 -43.66 1.52
N ALA A 25 2.67 -44.04 1.61
CA ALA A 25 1.68 -43.32 2.41
C ALA A 25 2.03 -43.36 3.93
N ALA A 26 2.50 -44.51 4.44
CA ALA A 26 2.93 -44.66 5.83
C ALA A 26 4.20 -43.85 6.17
N SER A 27 5.05 -43.55 5.18
CA SER A 27 6.25 -42.70 5.35
C SER A 27 5.95 -41.18 5.33
N GLY A 28 4.68 -40.79 5.25
CA GLY A 28 4.26 -39.38 5.24
C GLY A 28 4.46 -38.67 3.89
N LYS A 29 4.82 -39.40 2.83
CA LYS A 29 4.99 -38.88 1.48
C LYS A 29 3.61 -38.51 0.93
N LYS A 30 3.39 -37.24 0.57
CA LYS A 30 2.15 -36.79 -0.07
C LYS A 30 2.29 -36.88 -1.59
N SER A 31 1.38 -37.61 -2.25
CA SER A 31 1.33 -37.62 -3.70
C SER A 31 0.75 -36.29 -4.18
N PHE A 32 1.47 -35.59 -5.04
CA PHE A 32 1.02 -34.35 -5.63
C PHE A 32 0.83 -34.58 -7.12
N TRP A 33 -0.42 -34.64 -7.57
CA TRP A 33 -0.78 -34.73 -8.98
C TRP A 33 -1.27 -33.34 -9.43
N PRO A 34 -0.36 -32.39 -9.75
CA PRO A 34 -0.75 -31.04 -10.13
C PRO A 34 -1.45 -30.97 -11.49
N GLU A 35 -1.26 -32.00 -12.31
CA GLU A 35 -1.76 -32.07 -13.67
C GLU A 35 -2.70 -33.25 -13.82
N LEU A 36 -3.85 -32.99 -14.42
CA LEU A 36 -4.83 -34.01 -14.74
C LEU A 36 -5.27 -33.87 -16.19
N GLU A 37 -5.15 -34.97 -16.93
CA GLU A 37 -5.66 -35.10 -18.28
C GLU A 37 -6.77 -36.14 -18.31
N ILE A 38 -7.91 -35.77 -18.90
CA ILE A 38 -9.05 -36.67 -19.10
C ILE A 38 -9.37 -36.66 -20.59
N THR A 39 -9.23 -37.81 -21.26
CA THR A 39 -9.54 -37.99 -22.67
C THR A 39 -10.44 -39.21 -22.88
N GLY A 40 -11.07 -39.31 -24.06
CA GLY A 40 -11.88 -40.48 -24.43
C GLY A 40 -13.36 -40.21 -24.65
N THR A 41 -13.73 -39.08 -25.26
CA THR A 41 -15.12 -38.72 -25.61
C THR A 41 -16.06 -38.58 -24.40
N ILE A 42 -15.51 -38.14 -23.27
CA ILE A 42 -16.24 -37.99 -22.01
C ILE A 42 -17.36 -36.94 -22.17
N ARG A 43 -18.54 -37.26 -21.63
CA ARG A 43 -19.72 -36.36 -21.65
C ARG A 43 -20.02 -35.73 -20.30
N ASN A 44 -19.66 -36.42 -19.21
CA ASN A 44 -19.91 -36.01 -17.83
C ASN A 44 -18.64 -36.19 -17.02
N LEU A 45 -18.34 -35.21 -16.16
CA LEU A 45 -17.24 -35.27 -15.21
C LEU A 45 -17.82 -35.50 -13.81
N SER A 46 -17.09 -36.26 -12.98
CA SER A 46 -17.48 -36.44 -11.58
C SER A 46 -17.41 -35.10 -10.83
N PRO A 47 -18.39 -34.75 -9.98
CA PRO A 47 -18.32 -33.53 -9.17
C PRO A 47 -17.06 -33.45 -8.28
N ARG A 48 -16.49 -34.61 -7.90
CA ARG A 48 -15.26 -34.67 -7.10
C ARG A 48 -14.05 -34.08 -7.79
N LEU A 49 -14.05 -33.95 -9.12
CA LEU A 49 -12.99 -33.26 -9.86
C LEU A 49 -12.81 -31.82 -9.37
N TRP A 50 -13.90 -31.14 -9.06
CA TRP A 50 -13.90 -29.72 -8.67
C TRP A 50 -13.45 -29.50 -7.22
N GLU A 51 -13.23 -30.57 -6.46
CA GLU A 51 -12.67 -30.52 -5.11
C GLU A 51 -11.13 -30.62 -5.11
N LEU A 52 -10.51 -30.87 -6.28
CA LEU A 52 -9.06 -31.01 -6.42
C LEU A 52 -8.36 -29.66 -6.50
N SER A 53 -8.48 -28.84 -5.44
CA SER A 53 -7.93 -27.46 -5.37
C SER A 53 -6.41 -27.36 -5.55
N HIS A 54 -5.69 -28.48 -5.51
CA HIS A 54 -4.25 -28.57 -5.74
C HIS A 54 -3.87 -28.59 -7.23
N LEU A 55 -4.83 -28.79 -8.15
CA LEU A 55 -4.55 -28.82 -9.59
C LEU A 55 -4.06 -27.46 -10.07
N THR A 56 -2.96 -27.48 -10.82
CA THR A 56 -2.43 -26.33 -11.55
C THR A 56 -2.70 -26.44 -13.05
N THR A 57 -2.93 -27.65 -13.55
CA THR A 57 -3.15 -27.92 -14.97
C THR A 57 -4.29 -28.92 -15.15
N LEU A 58 -5.26 -28.58 -15.99
CA LEU A 58 -6.40 -29.44 -16.29
C LEU A 58 -6.65 -29.50 -17.80
N TYR A 59 -6.38 -30.66 -18.38
CA TYR A 59 -6.62 -30.96 -19.80
C TYR A 59 -7.90 -31.77 -19.94
N LEU A 60 -8.90 -31.17 -20.60
CA LEU A 60 -10.19 -31.76 -20.92
C LEU A 60 -10.49 -31.68 -22.43
N ASN A 61 -9.48 -31.40 -23.25
CA ASN A 61 -9.61 -31.30 -24.70
C ASN A 61 -10.04 -32.63 -25.34
N ASP A 62 -10.63 -32.53 -26.54
CA ASP A 62 -11.04 -33.67 -27.37
C ASP A 62 -12.04 -34.63 -26.68
N ASN A 63 -12.98 -34.05 -25.95
CA ASN A 63 -14.10 -34.75 -25.32
C ASN A 63 -15.45 -34.37 -25.94
N SER A 64 -16.54 -34.75 -25.30
CA SER A 64 -17.91 -34.42 -25.70
C SER A 64 -18.64 -33.63 -24.62
N LEU A 65 -17.91 -32.79 -23.86
CA LEU A 65 -18.47 -31.96 -22.81
C LEU A 65 -19.37 -30.90 -23.43
N THR A 66 -20.58 -30.76 -22.88
CA THR A 66 -21.57 -29.76 -23.34
C THR A 66 -21.64 -28.54 -22.42
N ARG A 67 -21.15 -28.68 -21.19
CA ARG A 67 -21.07 -27.64 -20.16
C ARG A 67 -19.91 -27.92 -19.21
N ILE A 68 -19.46 -26.86 -18.54
CA ILE A 68 -18.61 -26.90 -17.36
C ILE A 68 -19.41 -26.31 -16.20
N PRO A 69 -19.45 -26.95 -15.02
CA PRO A 69 -20.21 -26.45 -13.88
C PRO A 69 -19.47 -25.28 -13.20
N GLY A 70 -20.20 -24.45 -12.44
CA GLY A 70 -19.65 -23.26 -11.78
C GLY A 70 -18.59 -23.58 -10.72
N GLU A 71 -18.66 -24.78 -10.15
CA GLU A 71 -17.73 -25.33 -9.17
C GLU A 71 -16.27 -25.39 -9.67
N ILE A 72 -16.02 -25.20 -10.97
CA ILE A 72 -14.66 -25.02 -11.50
C ILE A 72 -13.88 -23.91 -10.79
N CYS A 73 -14.56 -22.89 -10.22
CA CYS A 73 -13.91 -21.84 -9.44
C CYS A 73 -13.17 -22.34 -8.19
N ASN A 74 -13.49 -23.54 -7.71
CA ASN A 74 -12.81 -24.15 -6.56
C ASN A 74 -11.38 -24.61 -6.88
N LEU A 75 -11.03 -24.73 -8.17
CA LEU A 75 -9.68 -25.02 -8.63
C LEU A 75 -8.80 -23.75 -8.58
N ILE A 76 -8.71 -23.11 -7.42
CA ILE A 76 -8.13 -21.77 -7.22
C ILE A 76 -6.66 -21.65 -7.67
N ASN A 77 -5.94 -22.77 -7.74
CA ASN A 77 -4.52 -22.81 -8.13
C ASN A 77 -4.32 -23.08 -9.64
N LEU A 78 -5.40 -23.20 -10.40
CA LEU A 78 -5.34 -23.54 -11.82
C LEU A 78 -4.66 -22.42 -12.62
N ARG A 79 -3.63 -22.81 -13.39
CA ARG A 79 -2.86 -21.93 -14.28
C ARG A 79 -3.12 -22.24 -15.75
N HIS A 80 -3.39 -23.51 -16.06
CA HIS A 80 -3.61 -23.99 -17.43
C HIS A 80 -4.92 -24.78 -17.50
N LEU A 81 -5.82 -24.36 -18.38
CA LEU A 81 -7.08 -25.04 -18.63
C LEU A 81 -7.31 -25.20 -20.14
N ASP A 82 -7.32 -26.44 -20.61
CA ASP A 82 -7.69 -26.76 -21.99
C ASP A 82 -9.05 -27.44 -22.06
N LEU A 83 -9.99 -26.75 -22.70
CA LEU A 83 -11.36 -27.18 -22.99
C LEU A 83 -11.60 -27.26 -24.51
N SER A 84 -10.56 -27.24 -25.33
CA SER A 84 -10.66 -27.21 -26.80
C SER A 84 -11.32 -28.49 -27.35
N SER A 85 -11.91 -28.39 -28.54
CA SER A 85 -12.52 -29.51 -29.24
C SER A 85 -13.60 -30.24 -28.41
N ASN A 86 -14.45 -29.47 -27.73
CA ASN A 86 -15.62 -29.97 -27.00
C ASN A 86 -16.92 -29.50 -27.67
N LYS A 87 -18.05 -29.61 -26.97
CA LYS A 87 -19.37 -29.18 -27.44
C LYS A 87 -19.96 -28.07 -26.57
N LEU A 88 -19.10 -27.25 -25.94
CA LEU A 88 -19.52 -26.20 -25.03
C LEU A 88 -20.30 -25.12 -25.77
N ARG A 89 -21.47 -24.73 -25.24
CA ARG A 89 -22.31 -23.66 -25.81
C ARG A 89 -22.23 -22.35 -25.03
N SER A 90 -21.85 -22.46 -23.76
CA SER A 90 -21.65 -21.36 -22.82
C SER A 90 -20.56 -21.74 -21.81
N LEU A 91 -20.08 -20.75 -21.08
CA LEU A 91 -19.17 -20.91 -19.94
C LEU A 91 -19.87 -20.41 -18.67
N PRO A 92 -19.59 -21.00 -17.50
CA PRO A 92 -20.06 -20.47 -16.23
C PRO A 92 -19.39 -19.12 -15.93
N ALA A 93 -20.10 -18.21 -15.26
CA ALA A 93 -19.57 -16.91 -14.83
C ALA A 93 -18.42 -17.08 -13.82
N GLU A 94 -18.51 -18.12 -12.99
CA GLU A 94 -17.55 -18.52 -11.97
C GLU A 94 -16.17 -18.86 -12.54
N LEU A 95 -16.06 -19.13 -13.85
CA LEU A 95 -14.76 -19.30 -14.52
C LEU A 95 -13.89 -18.04 -14.39
N GLY A 96 -14.52 -16.85 -14.29
CA GLY A 96 -13.83 -15.58 -14.07
C GLY A 96 -13.16 -15.45 -12.70
N ASP A 97 -13.50 -16.30 -11.73
CA ASP A 97 -12.90 -16.26 -10.39
C ASP A 97 -11.54 -17.00 -10.34
N LEU A 98 -11.14 -17.68 -11.42
CA LEU A 98 -9.82 -18.30 -11.57
C LEU A 98 -8.74 -17.26 -11.94
N ILE A 99 -8.59 -16.22 -11.12
CA ILE A 99 -7.75 -15.05 -11.39
C ILE A 99 -6.23 -15.34 -11.55
N PHE A 100 -5.79 -16.56 -11.20
CA PHE A 100 -4.42 -17.04 -11.41
C PHE A 100 -4.20 -17.75 -12.77
N LEU A 101 -5.26 -17.92 -13.57
CA LEU A 101 -5.21 -18.61 -14.85
C LEU A 101 -4.33 -17.83 -15.84
N ARG A 102 -3.39 -18.53 -16.47
CA ARG A 102 -2.45 -18.00 -17.48
C ARG A 102 -2.83 -18.43 -18.88
N GLU A 103 -3.36 -19.63 -19.02
CA GLU A 103 -3.76 -20.19 -20.31
C GLU A 103 -5.17 -20.77 -20.24
N LEU A 104 -6.03 -20.27 -21.11
CA LEU A 104 -7.40 -20.75 -21.29
C LEU A 104 -7.63 -21.07 -22.77
N LEU A 105 -7.70 -22.35 -23.09
CA LEU A 105 -7.93 -22.81 -24.45
C LEU A 105 -9.37 -23.31 -24.60
N LEU A 106 -10.14 -22.67 -25.48
CA LEU A 106 -11.56 -22.92 -25.73
C LEU A 106 -11.83 -23.17 -27.21
N ASN A 107 -10.80 -23.49 -28.00
CA ASN A 107 -10.90 -23.57 -29.45
C ASN A 107 -11.89 -24.66 -29.88
N ASN A 108 -12.53 -24.51 -31.04
CA ASN A 108 -13.41 -25.51 -31.64
C ASN A 108 -14.54 -25.98 -30.70
N ASN A 109 -15.25 -25.03 -30.11
CA ASN A 109 -16.49 -25.26 -29.35
C ASN A 109 -17.68 -24.59 -30.07
N PHE A 110 -18.84 -24.53 -29.42
CA PHE A 110 -20.05 -23.88 -29.93
C PHE A 110 -20.41 -22.61 -29.14
N LEU A 111 -19.40 -21.91 -28.60
CA LEU A 111 -19.60 -20.69 -27.82
C LEU A 111 -20.13 -19.56 -28.71
N ARG A 112 -21.30 -19.02 -28.37
CA ARG A 112 -21.90 -17.85 -29.06
C ARG A 112 -21.69 -16.54 -28.31
N VAL A 113 -21.59 -16.65 -26.98
CA VAL A 113 -21.38 -15.56 -26.04
C VAL A 113 -20.33 -15.99 -25.03
N LEU A 114 -19.67 -15.01 -24.43
CA LEU A 114 -18.72 -15.21 -23.33
C LEU A 114 -19.23 -14.43 -22.10
N PRO A 115 -19.13 -14.98 -20.88
CA PRO A 115 -19.49 -14.25 -19.67
C PRO A 115 -18.52 -13.07 -19.48
N TYR A 116 -19.04 -11.91 -19.05
CA TYR A 116 -18.24 -10.70 -18.81
C TYR A 116 -17.23 -10.90 -17.66
N GLU A 117 -17.50 -11.86 -16.77
CA GLU A 117 -16.62 -12.26 -15.67
C GLU A 117 -15.25 -12.73 -16.15
N LEU A 118 -15.10 -13.18 -17.40
CA LEU A 118 -13.77 -13.48 -17.96
C LEU A 118 -12.84 -12.25 -17.92
N GLY A 119 -13.38 -11.02 -17.93
CA GLY A 119 -12.60 -9.80 -17.76
C GLY A 119 -11.77 -9.74 -16.47
N LYS A 120 -12.15 -10.52 -15.45
CA LYS A 120 -11.38 -10.68 -14.20
C LYS A 120 -10.10 -11.50 -14.37
N LEU A 121 -9.90 -12.20 -15.49
CA LEU A 121 -8.74 -13.04 -15.75
C LEU A 121 -7.54 -12.22 -16.26
N PHE A 122 -7.14 -11.20 -15.51
CA PHE A 122 -6.14 -10.21 -15.94
C PHE A 122 -4.70 -10.74 -16.04
N LYS A 123 -4.41 -11.95 -15.52
CA LYS A 123 -3.11 -12.64 -15.68
C LYS A 123 -3.04 -13.58 -16.89
N ILE A 124 -4.11 -13.68 -17.70
CA ILE A 124 -4.13 -14.50 -18.91
C ILE A 124 -3.07 -14.02 -19.91
N GLN A 125 -2.28 -14.97 -20.39
CA GLN A 125 -1.25 -14.81 -21.42
C GLN A 125 -1.74 -15.40 -22.75
N VAL A 126 -2.43 -16.54 -22.69
CA VAL A 126 -2.97 -17.23 -23.88
C VAL A 126 -4.45 -17.48 -23.69
N LEU A 127 -5.25 -16.90 -24.58
CA LEU A 127 -6.69 -17.16 -24.70
C LEU A 127 -6.95 -17.72 -26.09
N GLY A 128 -7.48 -18.95 -26.18
CA GLY A 128 -7.80 -19.61 -27.44
C GLY A 128 -9.29 -19.63 -27.72
N LEU A 129 -9.80 -18.84 -28.67
CA LEU A 129 -11.23 -18.77 -29.00
C LEU A 129 -11.57 -19.22 -30.43
N LYS A 130 -10.58 -19.65 -31.22
CA LYS A 130 -10.77 -19.94 -32.65
C LYS A 130 -11.74 -21.11 -32.85
N GLY A 131 -12.54 -21.06 -33.92
CA GLY A 131 -13.49 -22.14 -34.24
C GLY A 131 -14.78 -22.11 -33.41
N ASN A 132 -15.07 -21.01 -32.70
CA ASN A 132 -16.35 -20.79 -32.04
C ASN A 132 -17.25 -19.84 -32.84
N PRO A 133 -18.58 -20.03 -32.83
CA PRO A 133 -19.55 -19.13 -33.47
C PRO A 133 -19.83 -17.85 -32.64
N LEU A 134 -18.77 -17.16 -32.20
CA LEU A 134 -18.85 -15.91 -31.44
C LEU A 134 -19.33 -14.75 -32.32
N THR A 135 -19.88 -13.71 -31.70
CA THR A 135 -20.33 -12.50 -32.39
C THR A 135 -19.18 -11.79 -33.10
N LYS A 136 -19.50 -11.05 -34.17
CA LYS A 136 -18.50 -10.30 -34.95
C LYS A 136 -17.73 -9.29 -34.10
N GLU A 137 -18.39 -8.63 -33.15
CA GLU A 137 -17.80 -7.64 -32.23
C GLU A 137 -16.70 -8.25 -31.34
N ILE A 138 -16.99 -9.38 -30.68
CA ILE A 138 -16.01 -10.08 -29.85
C ILE A 138 -14.83 -10.57 -30.69
N MET A 139 -15.13 -11.12 -31.88
CA MET A 139 -14.08 -11.62 -32.77
C MET A 139 -13.23 -10.50 -33.37
N SER A 140 -13.79 -9.32 -33.67
CA SER A 140 -12.99 -8.18 -34.13
C SER A 140 -12.02 -7.73 -33.05
N LEU A 141 -12.47 -7.59 -31.80
CA LEU A 141 -11.58 -7.23 -30.67
C LEU A 141 -10.47 -8.26 -30.47
N TYR A 142 -10.82 -9.55 -30.51
CA TYR A 142 -9.87 -10.64 -30.29
C TYR A 142 -8.83 -10.81 -31.41
N MET A 143 -9.16 -10.44 -32.65
CA MET A 143 -8.25 -10.58 -33.80
C MET A 143 -7.29 -9.40 -33.97
N GLU A 144 -7.47 -8.31 -33.24
CA GLU A 144 -6.52 -7.19 -33.22
C GLU A 144 -5.19 -7.57 -32.53
N PRO A 145 -4.11 -6.80 -32.77
CA PRO A 145 -2.90 -6.90 -31.95
C PRO A 145 -3.24 -6.71 -30.47
N ASN A 146 -2.71 -7.59 -29.60
CA ASN A 146 -3.08 -7.69 -28.19
C ASN A 146 -4.58 -7.93 -27.95
N GLY A 147 -5.26 -8.59 -28.89
CA GLY A 147 -6.70 -8.81 -28.86
C GLY A 147 -7.21 -9.54 -27.62
N THR A 148 -6.42 -10.43 -27.02
CA THR A 148 -6.72 -11.02 -25.71
C THR A 148 -6.90 -9.94 -24.65
N HIS A 149 -5.91 -9.06 -24.46
CA HIS A 149 -5.99 -8.00 -23.45
C HIS A 149 -7.12 -7.02 -23.75
N LYS A 150 -7.31 -6.62 -25.03
CA LYS A 150 -8.41 -5.73 -25.42
C LYS A 150 -9.77 -6.33 -25.10
N LEU A 151 -9.96 -7.62 -25.39
CA LEU A 151 -11.20 -8.32 -25.10
C LEU A 151 -11.47 -8.40 -23.60
N LEU A 152 -10.45 -8.78 -22.80
CA LEU A 152 -10.60 -8.86 -21.34
C LEU A 152 -10.85 -7.48 -20.71
N THR A 153 -10.20 -6.43 -21.22
CA THR A 153 -10.46 -5.04 -20.84
C THR A 153 -11.90 -4.64 -21.14
N TYR A 154 -12.36 -4.89 -22.37
CA TYR A 154 -13.75 -4.63 -22.76
C TYR A 154 -14.73 -5.38 -21.85
N MET A 155 -14.45 -6.65 -21.55
CA MET A 155 -15.30 -7.44 -20.67
C MET A 155 -15.34 -6.88 -19.24
N MET A 156 -14.18 -6.52 -18.69
CA MET A 156 -14.07 -5.95 -17.35
C MET A 156 -14.78 -4.59 -17.25
N ASP A 157 -14.66 -3.75 -18.27
CA ASP A 157 -15.25 -2.41 -18.26
C ASP A 157 -16.78 -2.44 -18.39
N ASN A 158 -17.32 -3.51 -18.98
CA ASN A 158 -18.76 -3.75 -19.10
C ASN A 158 -19.31 -4.72 -18.04
N LEU A 159 -18.48 -5.22 -17.12
CA LEU A 159 -18.92 -6.06 -16.03
C LEU A 159 -19.74 -5.22 -15.04
N GLN A 160 -20.96 -5.68 -14.73
CA GLN A 160 -21.80 -4.99 -13.76
C GLN A 160 -21.15 -5.04 -12.37
N VAL A 161 -21.11 -3.89 -11.70
CA VAL A 161 -20.65 -3.82 -10.31
C VAL A 161 -21.76 -4.34 -9.41
N VAL A 162 -21.67 -5.62 -9.06
CA VAL A 162 -22.61 -6.28 -8.13
C VAL A 162 -22.22 -6.02 -6.68
N ALA A 163 -20.98 -5.58 -6.44
CA ALA A 163 -20.47 -5.36 -5.09
C ALA A 163 -21.27 -4.29 -4.34
N SER A 164 -21.65 -4.56 -3.10
CA SER A 164 -22.30 -3.56 -2.24
C SER A 164 -21.29 -2.48 -1.84
N GLN A 165 -21.77 -1.30 -1.42
CA GLN A 165 -20.91 -0.32 -0.77
C GLN A 165 -20.26 -0.95 0.49
N PRO A 166 -18.99 -0.63 0.80
CA PRO A 166 -18.37 -1.08 2.03
C PRO A 166 -19.11 -0.51 3.24
N PRO A 167 -19.25 -1.28 4.33
CA PRO A 167 -19.75 -0.72 5.58
C PRO A 167 -18.79 0.37 6.09
N GLN A 168 -19.32 1.33 6.84
CA GLN A 168 -18.50 2.34 7.48
C GLN A 168 -17.48 1.67 8.41
N ARG A 169 -16.21 2.09 8.29
CA ARG A 169 -15.13 1.59 9.13
C ARG A 169 -15.39 1.93 10.59
N GLN A 170 -15.16 0.96 11.47
CA GLN A 170 -15.43 1.11 12.89
C GLN A 170 -14.36 1.98 13.57
N TRP A 171 -14.77 2.88 14.45
CA TRP A 171 -13.86 3.57 15.36
C TRP A 171 -13.53 2.68 16.57
N LEU A 172 -12.24 2.51 16.84
CA LEU A 172 -11.71 1.70 17.92
C LEU A 172 -11.24 2.62 19.05
N PHE A 173 -11.88 2.54 20.21
CA PHE A 173 -11.50 3.32 21.39
C PHE A 173 -10.39 2.60 22.16
N LEU A 174 -9.26 3.28 22.38
CA LEU A 174 -8.11 2.73 23.10
C LEU A 174 -8.03 3.24 24.54
N SER A 175 -8.25 4.53 24.73
CA SER A 175 -8.19 5.18 26.03
C SER A 175 -9.15 6.37 26.10
N LYS A 176 -9.41 6.86 27.31
CA LYS A 176 -10.24 8.05 27.53
C LYS A 176 -9.33 9.27 27.71
N PRO A 177 -9.75 10.46 27.25
CA PRO A 177 -9.06 11.71 27.54
C PRO A 177 -8.89 11.93 29.04
N ASP A 178 -7.73 12.46 29.44
CA ASP A 178 -7.47 12.92 30.79
C ASP A 178 -8.19 14.26 31.04
N GLN A 179 -9.34 14.19 31.70
CA GLN A 179 -10.14 15.38 32.04
C GLN A 179 -9.58 16.19 33.20
N THR A 180 -8.49 15.76 33.85
CA THR A 180 -7.94 16.45 35.01
C THR A 180 -7.08 17.65 34.65
N ARG A 181 -6.64 17.76 33.39
CA ARG A 181 -5.75 18.81 32.90
C ARG A 181 -6.12 19.22 31.47
N PRO A 182 -5.84 20.47 31.07
CA PRO A 182 -5.93 20.87 29.67
C PRO A 182 -4.99 20.02 28.79
N ALA A 183 -5.55 19.46 27.72
CA ALA A 183 -4.81 18.66 26.76
C ALA A 183 -5.16 19.10 25.33
N CYS A 184 -4.18 18.98 24.43
CA CYS A 184 -4.38 19.26 23.02
C CYS A 184 -4.84 17.98 22.33
N ILE A 185 -6.11 17.93 21.92
CA ILE A 185 -6.71 16.75 21.30
C ILE A 185 -6.97 17.02 19.83
N PHE A 186 -6.43 16.16 18.98
CA PHE A 186 -6.56 16.29 17.54
C PHE A 186 -6.43 14.95 16.83
N THR A 187 -6.94 14.92 15.61
CA THR A 187 -6.89 13.75 14.74
C THR A 187 -5.84 13.91 13.63
N VAL A 188 -5.18 12.81 13.28
CA VAL A 188 -4.16 12.75 12.24
C VAL A 188 -4.51 11.66 11.23
N MET A 189 -4.60 12.04 9.96
CA MET A 189 -4.80 11.13 8.83
C MET A 189 -3.48 10.93 8.07
N CYS A 190 -3.20 9.69 7.65
CA CYS A 190 -2.15 9.37 6.70
C CYS A 190 -2.73 8.55 5.55
N TYR A 191 -2.51 8.99 4.31
CA TYR A 191 -3.13 8.35 3.16
C TYR A 191 -2.35 8.52 1.84
N ASN A 192 -1.91 7.41 1.26
CA ASN A 192 -1.43 7.35 -0.12
C ASN A 192 -2.64 7.28 -1.07
N VAL A 193 -2.81 8.29 -1.93
CA VAL A 193 -4.02 8.45 -2.75
C VAL A 193 -3.94 7.75 -4.11
N LEU A 194 -2.81 7.12 -4.43
CA LEU A 194 -2.49 6.53 -5.74
C LEU A 194 -2.61 7.55 -6.88
N CYS A 195 -1.49 8.10 -7.34
CA CYS A 195 -1.49 9.08 -8.43
C CYS A 195 -2.00 8.45 -9.76
N ASP A 196 -2.52 9.27 -10.67
CA ASP A 196 -3.08 8.80 -11.94
C ASP A 196 -2.01 8.10 -12.79
N LYS A 197 -0.77 8.61 -12.74
CA LYS A 197 0.38 8.01 -13.44
C LYS A 197 0.59 6.52 -13.12
N TYR A 198 0.34 6.09 -11.88
CA TYR A 198 0.56 4.70 -11.48
C TYR A 198 -0.70 3.82 -11.56
N ALA A 199 -1.90 4.43 -11.59
CA ALA A 199 -3.21 3.77 -11.68
C ALA A 199 -3.50 3.13 -13.06
N THR A 200 -2.65 2.19 -13.49
CA THR A 200 -2.69 1.58 -14.82
C THR A 200 -3.31 0.19 -14.80
N ARG A 201 -3.86 -0.26 -15.94
CA ARG A 201 -4.38 -1.63 -16.10
C ARG A 201 -3.28 -2.71 -16.04
N GLN A 202 -2.03 -2.35 -16.30
CA GLN A 202 -0.91 -3.27 -16.16
C GLN A 202 -0.71 -3.65 -14.68
N MET A 203 -0.81 -2.67 -13.77
CA MET A 203 -0.67 -2.88 -12.33
C MET A 203 -1.98 -3.39 -11.71
N TYR A 204 -3.11 -2.79 -12.07
CA TYR A 204 -4.42 -3.03 -11.47
C TYR A 204 -5.39 -3.68 -12.47
N GLY A 205 -4.95 -4.76 -13.12
CA GLY A 205 -5.72 -5.42 -14.19
C GLY A 205 -7.09 -5.95 -13.77
N TYR A 206 -7.26 -6.19 -12.46
CA TYR A 206 -8.51 -6.57 -11.79
C TYR A 206 -9.48 -5.42 -11.54
N CYS A 207 -9.10 -4.18 -11.86
CA CYS A 207 -9.96 -3.01 -11.70
C CYS A 207 -10.43 -2.50 -13.09
N PRO A 208 -11.72 -2.18 -13.28
CA PRO A 208 -12.21 -1.61 -14.52
C PRO A 208 -11.52 -0.27 -14.85
N SER A 209 -11.32 0.02 -16.13
CA SER A 209 -10.63 1.23 -16.58
C SER A 209 -11.34 2.51 -16.14
N TRP A 210 -12.68 2.50 -16.12
CA TRP A 210 -13.48 3.64 -15.67
C TRP A 210 -13.35 3.88 -14.16
N ALA A 211 -13.07 2.84 -13.37
CA ALA A 211 -12.86 2.94 -11.93
C ALA A 211 -11.43 3.35 -11.60
N LEU A 212 -10.46 3.05 -12.47
CA LEU A 212 -9.08 3.55 -12.37
C LEU A 212 -8.92 5.01 -12.78
N ASN A 213 -9.79 5.49 -13.66
CA ASN A 213 -9.74 6.85 -14.17
C ASN A 213 -9.75 7.89 -13.03
N TRP A 214 -8.82 8.84 -13.08
CA TRP A 214 -8.70 9.90 -12.07
C TRP A 214 -10.00 10.67 -11.81
N GLU A 215 -10.77 11.01 -12.85
CA GLU A 215 -12.02 11.78 -12.69
C GLU A 215 -13.08 11.02 -11.88
N TYR A 216 -13.01 9.68 -11.88
CA TYR A 216 -13.80 8.83 -11.03
C TYR A 216 -13.20 8.73 -9.62
N ARG A 217 -11.93 8.33 -9.50
CA ARG A 217 -11.27 8.06 -8.21
C ARG A 217 -11.20 9.28 -7.31
N LYS A 218 -10.92 10.47 -7.86
CA LYS A 218 -10.76 11.70 -7.08
C LYS A 218 -12.00 12.05 -6.27
N LYS A 219 -13.20 11.66 -6.74
CA LYS A 219 -14.47 11.83 -6.01
C LYS A 219 -14.51 10.96 -4.74
N GLY A 220 -14.11 9.70 -4.86
CA GLY A 220 -13.99 8.79 -3.71
C GLY A 220 -12.90 9.24 -2.75
N ILE A 221 -11.74 9.67 -3.26
CA ILE A 221 -10.61 10.14 -2.43
C ILE A 221 -11.02 11.33 -1.58
N ILE A 222 -11.64 12.36 -2.16
CA ILE A 222 -12.04 13.55 -1.38
C ILE A 222 -13.19 13.23 -0.41
N GLN A 223 -14.09 12.32 -0.78
CA GLN A 223 -15.16 11.85 0.11
C GLN A 223 -14.59 11.11 1.32
N GLU A 224 -13.59 10.25 1.13
CA GLU A 224 -12.89 9.55 2.21
C GLU A 224 -12.22 10.56 3.16
N ILE A 225 -11.45 11.51 2.62
CA ILE A 225 -10.79 12.58 3.40
C ILE A 225 -11.82 13.38 4.23
N ARG A 226 -12.94 13.78 3.61
CA ARG A 226 -14.02 14.51 4.28
C ARG A 226 -14.71 13.67 5.36
N SER A 227 -14.89 12.37 5.13
CA SER A 227 -15.52 11.47 6.11
C SER A 227 -14.65 11.26 7.35
N CYS A 228 -13.32 11.23 7.18
CA CYS A 228 -12.37 11.20 8.28
C CYS A 228 -12.34 12.51 9.07
N ALA A 229 -12.55 13.65 8.39
CA ALA A 229 -12.62 14.99 8.96
C ALA A 229 -11.41 15.39 9.84
N ALA A 230 -10.24 14.77 9.59
CA ALA A 230 -9.07 14.84 10.44
C ALA A 230 -8.54 16.27 10.62
N ASP A 231 -7.97 16.60 11.77
CA ASP A 231 -7.41 17.93 12.01
C ASP A 231 -6.10 18.18 11.24
N ILE A 232 -5.32 17.12 11.04
CA ILE A 232 -4.08 17.10 10.25
C ILE A 232 -4.18 15.95 9.25
N ILE A 233 -3.86 16.20 7.98
CA ILE A 233 -3.93 15.22 6.89
C ILE A 233 -2.58 15.20 6.18
N SER A 234 -1.93 14.04 6.17
CA SER A 234 -0.70 13.75 5.44
C SER A 234 -1.01 12.88 4.23
N LEU A 235 -0.76 13.40 3.02
CA LEU A 235 -1.01 12.67 1.78
C LEU A 235 0.30 12.36 1.04
N GLN A 236 0.37 11.17 0.45
CA GLN A 236 1.41 10.76 -0.48
C GLN A 236 0.80 10.51 -1.87
N GLU A 237 1.64 10.55 -2.90
CA GLU A 237 1.23 10.42 -4.31
C GLU A 237 0.26 11.50 -4.79
N VAL A 238 0.40 12.71 -4.27
CA VAL A 238 -0.37 13.86 -4.76
C VAL A 238 0.33 14.43 -5.99
N GLU A 239 -0.31 14.39 -7.15
CA GLU A 239 0.21 15.05 -8.35
C GLU A 239 0.20 16.58 -8.22
N THR A 240 1.23 17.23 -8.76
CA THR A 240 1.43 18.68 -8.66
C THR A 240 0.20 19.46 -9.12
N ASP A 241 -0.35 19.16 -10.29
CA ASP A 241 -1.53 19.85 -10.83
C ASP A 241 -2.76 19.63 -9.94
N GLN A 242 -2.95 18.40 -9.46
CA GLN A 242 -4.07 18.02 -8.62
C GLN A 242 -4.00 18.66 -7.24
N PHE A 243 -2.81 18.88 -6.68
CA PHE A 243 -2.67 19.65 -5.44
C PHE A 243 -3.26 21.05 -5.61
N TYR A 244 -2.81 21.79 -6.63
CA TYR A 244 -3.18 23.20 -6.81
C TYR A 244 -4.61 23.39 -7.32
N ASN A 245 -5.08 22.53 -8.21
CA ASN A 245 -6.36 22.70 -8.90
C ASN A 245 -7.51 21.89 -8.28
N PHE A 246 -7.22 20.91 -7.42
CA PHE A 246 -8.24 20.05 -6.82
C PHE A 246 -8.16 20.01 -5.28
N PHE A 247 -7.11 19.41 -4.69
CA PHE A 247 -7.06 19.20 -3.24
C PHE A 247 -7.05 20.51 -2.45
N ARG A 248 -6.21 21.48 -2.85
CA ARG A 248 -6.09 22.76 -2.16
C ARG A 248 -7.38 23.58 -2.16
N PRO A 249 -8.07 23.83 -3.29
CA PRO A 249 -9.32 24.58 -3.27
C PRO A 249 -10.44 23.86 -2.52
N GLU A 250 -10.59 22.54 -2.69
CA GLU A 250 -11.61 21.74 -1.99
C GLU A 250 -11.41 21.76 -0.47
N LEU A 251 -10.21 21.46 0.01
CA LEU A 251 -9.93 21.43 1.44
C LEU A 251 -9.85 22.83 2.06
N LYS A 252 -9.51 23.85 1.27
CA LYS A 252 -9.61 25.25 1.74
C LYS A 252 -11.05 25.64 2.03
N ALA A 253 -12.00 25.19 1.22
CA ALA A 253 -13.43 25.40 1.50
C ALA A 253 -13.86 24.72 2.81
N ASP A 254 -13.21 23.61 3.17
CA ASP A 254 -13.45 22.86 4.41
C ASP A 254 -12.64 23.41 5.62
N GLY A 255 -11.93 24.53 5.46
CA GLY A 255 -11.21 25.23 6.55
C GLY A 255 -9.73 24.84 6.73
N TYR A 256 -9.16 24.12 5.77
CA TYR A 256 -7.76 23.70 5.81
C TYR A 256 -6.82 24.69 5.11
N TYR A 257 -5.58 24.71 5.57
CA TYR A 257 -4.44 25.20 4.79
C TYR A 257 -3.55 24.02 4.44
N GLY A 258 -3.00 24.01 3.23
CA GLY A 258 -2.16 22.91 2.73
C GLY A 258 -0.83 23.39 2.18
N ILE A 259 0.22 22.61 2.44
CA ILE A 259 1.55 22.73 1.81
C ILE A 259 1.85 21.49 0.97
N PHE A 260 2.72 21.62 -0.03
CA PHE A 260 3.05 20.55 -0.96
C PHE A 260 4.47 20.66 -1.48
N SER A 261 5.10 19.52 -1.74
CA SER A 261 6.34 19.45 -2.49
C SER A 261 6.34 18.23 -3.41
N PRO A 262 6.66 18.41 -4.72
CA PRO A 262 6.82 17.30 -5.65
C PRO A 262 8.16 16.60 -5.43
N LYS A 263 8.27 15.33 -5.87
CA LYS A 263 9.55 14.60 -5.91
C LYS A 263 10.61 15.39 -6.70
N SER A 264 11.88 15.24 -6.31
CA SER A 264 12.98 16.10 -6.76
C SER A 264 13.18 16.12 -8.29
N ARG A 265 12.78 15.07 -9.01
CA ARG A 265 12.82 15.02 -10.48
C ARG A 265 12.06 16.18 -11.15
N ALA A 266 11.06 16.76 -10.49
CA ALA A 266 10.32 17.93 -10.99
C ALA A 266 11.23 19.09 -11.43
N LYS A 267 12.40 19.24 -10.78
CA LYS A 267 13.35 20.33 -11.05
C LYS A 267 14.03 20.24 -12.42
N THR A 268 14.20 19.04 -12.96
CA THR A 268 14.90 18.81 -14.25
C THR A 268 13.94 18.57 -15.41
N MET A 269 12.64 18.46 -15.14
CA MET A 269 11.59 18.19 -16.14
C MET A 269 11.03 19.48 -16.75
N SER A 270 10.44 19.33 -17.94
CA SER A 270 9.67 20.38 -18.61
C SER A 270 8.44 20.80 -17.78
N GLU A 271 7.94 22.00 -18.01
CA GLU A 271 6.76 22.50 -17.28
C GLU A 271 5.50 21.65 -17.51
N SER A 272 5.33 21.11 -18.72
CA SER A 272 4.22 20.21 -19.06
C SER A 272 4.26 18.89 -18.29
N GLU A 273 5.45 18.32 -18.08
CA GLU A 273 5.59 17.04 -17.38
C GLU A 273 5.62 17.22 -15.86
N ARG A 274 6.13 18.35 -15.38
CA ARG A 274 6.21 18.69 -13.95
C ARG A 274 4.83 18.63 -13.27
N LYS A 275 3.78 18.99 -14.00
CA LYS A 275 2.38 18.93 -13.55
C LYS A 275 1.94 17.55 -13.05
N TYR A 276 2.51 16.48 -13.61
CA TYR A 276 2.20 15.09 -13.30
C TYR A 276 3.24 14.44 -12.38
N VAL A 277 4.18 15.22 -11.84
CA VAL A 277 5.09 14.72 -10.81
C VAL A 277 4.34 14.70 -9.49
N ASP A 278 4.27 13.50 -8.91
CA ASP A 278 3.70 13.26 -7.59
C ASP A 278 4.64 13.69 -6.46
N GLY A 279 4.08 13.87 -5.28
CA GLY A 279 4.82 14.25 -4.08
C GLY A 279 4.00 14.09 -2.81
N CYS A 280 4.40 14.85 -1.79
CA CYS A 280 3.80 14.82 -0.47
C CYS A 280 3.04 16.11 -0.19
N ALA A 281 1.90 16.02 0.48
CA ALA A 281 1.13 17.18 0.95
C ALA A 281 0.79 17.05 2.44
N ILE A 282 0.76 18.17 3.15
CA ILE A 282 0.25 18.25 4.52
C ILE A 282 -0.85 19.31 4.55
N PHE A 283 -2.03 18.94 5.03
CA PHE A 283 -3.13 19.85 5.33
C PHE A 283 -3.38 19.89 6.84
N PHE A 284 -3.81 21.04 7.35
CA PHE A 284 -4.19 21.20 8.75
C PHE A 284 -5.32 22.22 8.91
N ARG A 285 -6.19 22.01 9.91
CA ARG A 285 -7.27 22.95 10.21
C ARG A 285 -6.72 24.28 10.70
N THR A 286 -7.07 25.35 10.00
CA THR A 286 -6.61 26.71 10.34
C THR A 286 -7.19 27.23 11.64
N SER A 287 -8.29 26.65 12.14
CA SER A 287 -8.84 26.95 13.46
C SER A 287 -7.96 26.45 14.60
N LYS A 288 -7.34 25.27 14.45
CA LYS A 288 -6.52 24.62 15.48
C LYS A 288 -5.02 24.90 15.35
N PHE A 289 -4.52 25.13 14.14
CA PHE A 289 -3.08 25.25 13.87
C PHE A 289 -2.73 26.47 13.02
N GLN A 290 -1.49 26.94 13.20
CA GLN A 290 -0.83 27.95 12.38
C GLN A 290 0.49 27.41 11.85
N LEU A 291 0.77 27.59 10.56
CA LEU A 291 2.07 27.27 9.99
C LEU A 291 3.12 28.28 10.43
N MET A 292 4.24 27.79 10.92
CA MET A 292 5.42 28.59 11.28
C MET A 292 6.52 28.48 10.23
N ALA A 293 6.76 27.27 9.72
CA ALA A 293 7.75 26.98 8.68
C ALA A 293 7.40 25.69 7.94
N GLU A 294 7.84 25.60 6.68
CA GLU A 294 7.82 24.37 5.88
C GLU A 294 9.26 23.96 5.56
N HIS A 295 9.51 22.66 5.54
CA HIS A 295 10.83 22.09 5.27
C HIS A 295 10.70 20.92 4.29
N LEU A 296 11.48 20.96 3.22
CA LEU A 296 11.61 19.88 2.25
C LEU A 296 12.89 19.09 2.55
N VAL A 297 12.75 17.77 2.66
CA VAL A 297 13.86 16.83 2.86
C VAL A 297 14.06 16.08 1.55
N GLU A 298 15.15 16.38 0.85
CA GLU A 298 15.50 15.73 -0.43
C GLU A 298 16.56 14.67 -0.22
N PHE A 299 16.16 13.39 -0.23
CA PHE A 299 17.06 12.30 0.14
C PHE A 299 18.25 12.15 -0.81
N ASN A 300 18.10 12.48 -2.09
CA ASN A 300 19.21 12.46 -3.04
C ASN A 300 20.30 13.49 -2.70
N GLN A 301 19.93 14.70 -2.29
CA GLN A 301 20.88 15.74 -1.89
C GLN A 301 21.58 15.37 -0.60
N LEU A 302 20.85 14.81 0.37
CA LEU A 302 21.42 14.33 1.62
C LEU A 302 22.37 13.14 1.37
N ALA A 303 21.99 12.21 0.51
CA ALA A 303 22.83 11.09 0.13
C ALA A 303 24.11 11.57 -0.57
N MET A 304 24.02 12.54 -1.47
CA MET A 304 25.17 13.16 -2.13
C MET A 304 26.09 13.89 -1.13
N ALA A 305 25.53 14.64 -0.18
CA ALA A 305 26.31 15.33 0.85
C ALA A 305 27.00 14.36 1.83
N ASN A 306 26.41 13.18 2.04
CA ASN A 306 26.90 12.16 2.96
C ASN A 306 27.55 10.96 2.24
N SER A 307 27.91 11.06 0.96
CA SER A 307 28.43 9.91 0.20
C SER A 307 29.92 9.63 0.38
N GLU A 308 30.63 10.46 1.14
CA GLU A 308 32.08 10.35 1.26
C GLU A 308 32.51 8.97 1.79
N GLY A 309 33.30 8.26 0.98
CA GLY A 309 33.80 6.92 1.31
C GLY A 309 32.80 5.77 1.07
N SER A 310 31.68 6.01 0.38
CA SER A 310 30.69 4.98 0.06
C SER A 310 30.17 5.10 -1.38
N ASP A 311 30.69 4.26 -2.28
CA ASP A 311 30.16 4.14 -3.65
C ASP A 311 28.71 3.65 -3.65
N ASP A 312 28.34 2.81 -2.68
CA ASP A 312 26.98 2.29 -2.53
C ASP A 312 25.97 3.42 -2.27
N MET A 313 26.36 4.46 -1.51
CA MET A 313 25.52 5.66 -1.30
C MET A 313 25.26 6.40 -2.63
N LEU A 314 26.30 6.56 -3.46
CA LEU A 314 26.20 7.22 -4.78
C LEU A 314 25.41 6.41 -5.79
N ASN A 315 25.55 5.09 -5.78
CA ASN A 315 24.99 4.21 -6.80
C ASN A 315 23.55 3.77 -6.48
N ARG A 316 23.22 3.60 -5.20
CA ARG A 316 21.94 3.00 -4.77
C ARG A 316 20.97 4.02 -4.18
N VAL A 317 21.47 4.93 -3.33
CA VAL A 317 20.65 5.88 -2.55
C VAL A 317 20.47 7.21 -3.28
N MET A 318 21.57 7.87 -3.69
CA MET A 318 21.55 9.19 -4.35
C MET A 318 20.66 9.26 -5.59
N PRO A 319 20.56 8.23 -6.47
CA PRO A 319 19.72 8.32 -7.67
C PRO A 319 18.22 8.28 -7.38
N LYS A 320 17.79 8.05 -6.13
CA LYS A 320 16.39 7.97 -5.75
C LYS A 320 15.86 9.36 -5.37
N ASP A 321 14.80 9.79 -6.03
CA ASP A 321 14.23 11.14 -5.95
C ASP A 321 13.09 11.27 -4.92
N ASN A 322 13.01 10.31 -3.99
CA ASN A 322 12.08 10.32 -2.87
C ASN A 322 12.30 11.54 -1.97
N ILE A 323 11.25 11.95 -1.26
CA ILE A 323 11.27 13.16 -0.42
C ILE A 323 10.51 12.95 0.90
N GLY A 324 10.82 13.80 1.88
CA GLY A 324 9.99 14.09 3.04
C GLY A 324 9.55 15.55 3.03
N LEU A 325 8.36 15.83 3.57
CA LEU A 325 7.83 17.18 3.76
C LEU A 325 7.47 17.36 5.22
N ALA A 326 7.96 18.42 5.86
CA ALA A 326 7.66 18.73 7.25
C ALA A 326 7.04 20.12 7.41
N ALA A 327 6.01 20.20 8.24
CA ALA A 327 5.34 21.43 8.65
C ALA A 327 5.59 21.66 10.14
N LEU A 328 6.23 22.78 10.48
CA LEU A 328 6.30 23.25 11.85
C LEU A 328 5.01 24.03 12.14
N LEU A 329 4.14 23.44 12.95
CA LEU A 329 2.85 24.00 13.33
C LEU A 329 2.89 24.56 14.74
N LYS A 330 2.08 25.58 14.97
CA LYS A 330 1.80 26.15 16.28
C LYS A 330 0.34 25.94 16.63
N THR A 331 0.08 25.40 17.81
CA THR A 331 -1.27 25.19 18.36
C THR A 331 -1.97 26.52 18.65
N LYS A 332 -3.29 26.53 18.49
CA LYS A 332 -4.20 27.64 18.83
C LYS A 332 -5.17 27.19 19.91
N GLU A 333 -5.89 28.13 20.50
CA GLU A 333 -6.89 27.88 21.56
C GLU A 333 -7.88 26.76 21.21
N ALA A 334 -8.40 26.73 19.97
CA ALA A 334 -9.37 25.71 19.53
C ALA A 334 -8.81 24.27 19.45
N ALA A 335 -7.49 24.08 19.62
CA ALA A 335 -6.87 22.76 19.70
C ALA A 335 -6.93 22.16 21.12
N TRP A 336 -7.28 22.95 22.12
CA TRP A 336 -7.25 22.57 23.53
C TRP A 336 -8.65 22.23 24.05
N GLU A 337 -8.76 21.09 24.74
CA GLU A 337 -9.96 20.66 25.45
C GLU A 337 -9.74 20.67 26.98
N GLY A 338 -10.81 20.77 27.76
CA GLY A 338 -10.73 20.82 29.24
C GLY A 338 -10.37 22.18 29.84
N GLY A 339 -10.44 23.25 29.03
CA GLY A 339 -10.11 24.64 29.41
C GLY A 339 -8.80 25.12 28.80
N VAL A 340 -8.60 26.45 28.74
CA VAL A 340 -7.35 27.03 28.24
C VAL A 340 -6.23 26.75 29.26
N PRO A 341 -5.05 26.25 28.85
CA PRO A 341 -3.91 26.13 29.74
C PRO A 341 -3.66 27.44 30.51
N PRO A 342 -3.38 27.41 31.82
CA PRO A 342 -3.23 28.63 32.63
C PRO A 342 -2.14 29.57 32.14
N ASP A 343 -1.13 29.01 31.45
CA ASP A 343 -0.03 29.73 30.86
C ASP A 343 -0.22 29.86 29.32
N PRO A 344 -0.30 31.09 28.78
CA PRO A 344 -0.36 31.32 27.33
C PRO A 344 0.81 30.69 26.55
N ALA A 345 1.96 30.44 27.19
CA ALA A 345 3.09 29.74 26.57
C ALA A 345 2.83 28.23 26.41
N GLN A 346 1.93 27.64 27.20
CA GLN A 346 1.48 26.26 27.04
C GLN A 346 0.49 26.12 25.89
N MET A 347 -0.38 27.12 25.68
CA MET A 347 -1.33 27.14 24.55
C MET A 347 -0.63 27.24 23.19
N ASN A 348 0.53 27.87 23.13
CA ASN A 348 1.29 28.19 21.93
C ASN A 348 2.39 27.15 21.64
N GLN A 349 2.08 25.86 21.79
CA GLN A 349 3.04 24.78 21.58
C GLN A 349 3.33 24.50 20.12
N LEU A 350 4.59 24.19 19.85
CA LEU A 350 5.05 23.76 18.55
C LEU A 350 4.89 22.25 18.37
N LEU A 351 4.45 21.87 17.18
CA LEU A 351 4.27 20.52 16.72
C LEU A 351 4.91 20.39 15.34
N LEU A 352 5.89 19.51 15.19
CA LEU A 352 6.44 19.17 13.88
C LEU A 352 5.68 17.98 13.31
N VAL A 353 5.02 18.17 12.18
CA VAL A 353 4.38 17.09 11.43
C VAL A 353 5.20 16.83 10.20
N CYS A 354 5.63 15.58 10.00
CA CYS A 354 6.35 15.15 8.81
C CYS A 354 5.57 14.09 8.06
N THR A 355 5.57 14.15 6.74
CA THR A 355 5.16 13.05 5.86
C THR A 355 6.31 12.64 4.95
N ALA A 356 6.52 11.35 4.72
CA ALA A 356 7.51 10.86 3.78
C ALA A 356 6.91 9.84 2.80
N HIS A 357 7.50 9.73 1.62
CA HIS A 357 7.24 8.65 0.67
C HIS A 357 8.59 8.01 0.30
N ILE A 358 8.92 6.94 1.01
CA ILE A 358 10.19 6.20 0.92
C ILE A 358 10.21 5.31 -0.33
N HIS A 359 11.39 4.96 -0.81
CA HIS A 359 11.56 4.13 -2.01
C HIS A 359 10.77 2.81 -1.94
N TRP A 360 10.16 2.39 -3.05
CA TRP A 360 9.19 1.28 -3.06
C TRP A 360 9.81 -0.11 -3.24
N ASP A 361 10.88 -0.23 -4.03
CA ASP A 361 11.40 -1.51 -4.50
C ASP A 361 11.82 -2.43 -3.32
N PRO A 362 11.23 -3.63 -3.18
CA PRO A 362 11.58 -4.60 -2.14
C PRO A 362 13.08 -4.97 -2.11
N GLU A 363 13.77 -4.91 -3.25
CA GLU A 363 15.20 -5.23 -3.36
C GLU A 363 16.12 -4.13 -2.84
N PHE A 364 15.57 -3.01 -2.36
CA PHE A 364 16.33 -1.87 -1.88
C PHE A 364 16.00 -1.54 -0.41
N CYS A 365 15.88 -2.55 0.45
CA CYS A 365 15.68 -2.36 1.90
C CYS A 365 16.77 -1.49 2.54
N ASP A 366 18.02 -1.55 2.04
CA ASP A 366 19.13 -0.67 2.42
C ASP A 366 18.79 0.80 2.15
N VAL A 367 18.27 1.11 0.97
CA VAL A 367 17.88 2.48 0.61
C VAL A 367 16.74 2.97 1.49
N LYS A 368 15.73 2.13 1.76
CA LYS A 368 14.59 2.49 2.62
C LYS A 368 15.07 2.85 4.04
N LEU A 369 15.96 2.03 4.59
CA LEU A 369 16.57 2.26 5.89
C LEU A 369 17.41 3.54 5.92
N ILE A 370 18.28 3.74 4.93
CA ILE A 370 19.14 4.93 4.86
C ILE A 370 18.32 6.21 4.66
N GLN A 371 17.30 6.20 3.81
CA GLN A 371 16.37 7.34 3.65
C GLN A 371 15.68 7.68 4.97
N THR A 372 15.25 6.67 5.73
CA THR A 372 14.65 6.85 7.06
C THR A 372 15.66 7.43 8.06
N MET A 373 16.92 6.98 8.04
CA MET A 373 17.98 7.54 8.89
C MET A 373 18.27 8.99 8.56
N MET A 374 18.38 9.34 7.28
CA MET A 374 18.57 10.72 6.83
C MET A 374 17.37 11.60 7.22
N LEU A 375 16.15 11.09 7.10
CA LEU A 375 14.94 11.77 7.55
C LEU A 375 15.00 12.08 9.05
N SER A 376 15.31 11.09 9.88
CA SER A 376 15.43 11.28 11.33
C SER A 376 16.52 12.29 11.70
N HIS A 377 17.65 12.28 10.99
CA HIS A 377 18.72 13.26 11.19
C HIS A 377 18.26 14.69 10.86
N GLU A 378 17.66 14.90 9.69
CA GLU A 378 17.19 16.23 9.27
C GLU A 378 16.05 16.76 10.14
N LEU A 379 15.10 15.91 10.53
CA LEU A 379 14.05 16.29 11.47
C LEU A 379 14.64 16.75 12.80
N ARG A 380 15.73 16.13 13.25
CA ARG A 380 16.42 16.58 14.46
C ARG A 380 17.03 17.96 14.28
N THR A 381 17.72 18.22 13.17
CA THR A 381 18.30 19.53 12.84
C THR A 381 17.22 20.62 12.77
N ILE A 382 16.06 20.31 12.19
CA ILE A 382 14.90 21.22 12.13
C ILE A 382 14.41 21.56 13.55
N LEU A 383 14.24 20.55 14.40
CA LEU A 383 13.77 20.73 15.78
C LEU A 383 14.76 21.55 16.60
N ASP A 384 16.06 21.28 16.51
CA ASP A 384 17.09 22.02 17.24
C ASP A 384 17.11 23.51 16.82
N THR A 385 16.97 23.78 15.52
CA THR A 385 16.86 25.14 14.98
C THR A 385 15.60 25.85 15.47
N ALA A 386 14.45 25.18 15.44
CA ALA A 386 13.18 25.72 15.91
C ALA A 386 13.19 26.02 17.42
N CYS A 387 13.79 25.14 18.24
CA CYS A 387 13.93 25.35 19.68
C CYS A 387 14.71 26.63 20.00
N ASN A 388 15.84 26.83 19.32
CA ASN A 388 16.70 28.01 19.53
C ASN A 388 15.98 29.33 19.18
N ASN A 389 15.18 29.33 18.11
CA ASN A 389 14.42 30.50 17.68
C ASN A 389 13.22 30.80 18.60
N PHE A 390 12.55 29.76 19.13
CA PHE A 390 11.32 29.93 19.91
C PHE A 390 11.58 30.27 21.38
N ARG A 391 12.70 29.80 21.97
CA ARG A 391 13.09 30.12 23.36
C ARG A 391 14.58 30.48 23.45
N PRO A 392 14.98 31.70 23.05
CA PRO A 392 16.38 32.13 23.12
C PRO A 392 16.91 32.06 24.57
N GLY A 393 18.03 31.37 24.79
CA GLY A 393 18.72 31.32 26.09
C GLY A 393 18.32 30.17 27.03
N HIS A 394 17.36 29.32 26.66
CA HIS A 394 17.14 28.03 27.35
C HIS A 394 17.90 26.92 26.62
N LYS A 395 18.43 25.94 27.36
CA LYS A 395 18.99 24.74 26.72
C LYS A 395 17.87 24.07 25.91
N PRO A 396 18.10 23.71 24.63
CA PRO A 396 17.10 23.02 23.83
C PRO A 396 16.78 21.67 24.50
N ASP A 397 15.58 21.55 25.07
CA ASP A 397 15.06 20.27 25.53
C ASP A 397 14.60 19.49 24.28
N PRO A 398 15.18 18.31 24.00
CA PRO A 398 14.77 17.43 22.91
C PRO A 398 13.27 17.13 22.86
N ASN A 399 12.57 17.25 23.98
CA ASN A 399 11.14 16.96 24.11
C ASN A 399 10.25 18.22 24.11
N SER A 400 10.82 19.41 23.86
CA SER A 400 10.07 20.67 23.90
C SER A 400 9.09 20.83 22.74
N ILE A 401 9.48 20.36 21.55
CA ILE A 401 8.65 20.32 20.34
C ILE A 401 8.29 18.86 20.08
N GLN A 402 7.01 18.58 19.85
CA GLN A 402 6.54 17.22 19.60
C GLN A 402 6.68 16.86 18.12
N LEU A 403 6.94 15.58 17.84
CA LEU A 403 7.02 15.04 16.48
C LEU A 403 5.88 14.07 16.20
N ILE A 404 5.25 14.26 15.04
CA ILE A 404 4.39 13.28 14.39
C ILE A 404 5.01 12.97 13.02
N LEU A 405 5.26 11.70 12.76
CA LEU A 405 5.84 11.23 11.52
C LEU A 405 4.85 10.27 10.83
N CYS A 406 4.29 10.73 9.73
CA CYS A 406 3.41 9.96 8.86
C CYS A 406 4.16 9.54 7.60
N GLY A 407 3.63 8.57 6.86
CA GLY A 407 4.10 8.32 5.50
C GLY A 407 3.89 6.90 5.02
N ASP A 408 4.14 6.74 3.73
CA ASP A 408 4.35 5.45 3.09
C ASP A 408 5.85 5.14 3.16
N PHE A 409 6.20 4.19 4.03
CA PHE A 409 7.58 3.76 4.25
C PHE A 409 7.98 2.60 3.35
N ASN A 410 7.03 1.98 2.63
CA ASN A 410 7.27 0.80 1.80
C ASN A 410 8.01 -0.33 2.55
N SER A 411 7.79 -0.43 3.87
CA SER A 411 8.54 -1.28 4.79
C SER A 411 7.59 -1.99 5.74
N LEU A 412 7.71 -3.32 5.86
CA LEU A 412 6.91 -4.14 6.76
C LEU A 412 7.30 -3.92 8.24
N PRO A 413 6.43 -4.28 9.21
CA PRO A 413 6.68 -4.06 10.64
C PRO A 413 7.94 -4.73 11.19
N ASP A 414 8.41 -5.80 10.55
CA ASP A 414 9.61 -6.56 10.90
C ASP A 414 10.91 -6.04 10.25
N SER A 415 10.82 -4.95 9.47
CA SER A 415 11.98 -4.35 8.80
C SER A 415 12.86 -3.50 9.73
N GLY A 416 14.12 -3.30 9.33
CA GLY A 416 15.06 -2.43 10.03
C GLY A 416 14.61 -0.97 10.07
N VAL A 417 13.76 -0.53 9.13
CA VAL A 417 13.13 0.82 9.13
C VAL A 417 12.27 1.01 10.37
N VAL A 418 11.39 0.04 10.64
CA VAL A 418 10.45 0.11 11.77
C VAL A 418 11.18 -0.14 13.09
N GLU A 419 12.14 -1.08 13.11
CA GLU A 419 13.03 -1.27 14.26
C GLU A 419 13.77 0.03 14.63
N TYR A 420 14.40 0.68 13.64
CA TYR A 420 15.14 1.91 13.84
C TYR A 420 14.26 2.99 14.47
N LEU A 421 13.09 3.27 13.88
CA LEU A 421 12.17 4.31 14.32
C LEU A 421 11.58 4.06 15.71
N THR A 422 11.21 2.81 16.03
CA THR A 422 10.50 2.48 17.28
C THR A 422 11.44 2.25 18.46
N THR A 423 12.60 1.66 18.22
CA THR A 423 13.58 1.35 19.27
C THR A 423 14.60 2.48 19.49
N GLY A 424 14.70 3.41 18.53
CA GLY A 424 15.68 4.49 18.51
C GLY A 424 17.08 4.05 18.06
N ARG A 425 17.23 2.80 17.60
CA ARG A 425 18.51 2.24 17.18
C ARG A 425 18.38 1.13 16.16
N VAL A 426 19.45 0.86 15.42
CA VAL A 426 19.59 -0.32 14.56
C VAL A 426 21.05 -0.79 14.57
N PRO A 427 21.32 -2.10 14.64
CA PRO A 427 22.68 -2.64 14.51
C PRO A 427 23.32 -2.25 13.17
N ASN A 428 24.64 -2.04 13.14
CA ASN A 428 25.33 -1.68 11.89
C ASN A 428 25.56 -2.85 10.94
N ASP A 429 25.35 -4.08 11.41
CA ASP A 429 25.36 -5.36 10.69
C ASP A 429 23.94 -5.87 10.41
N HIS A 430 22.93 -5.01 10.54
CA HIS A 430 21.54 -5.37 10.26
C HIS A 430 21.38 -5.88 8.81
N PRO A 431 20.63 -6.98 8.57
CA PRO A 431 20.54 -7.63 7.26
C PRO A 431 20.02 -6.70 6.15
N ASP A 432 19.18 -5.72 6.48
CA ASP A 432 18.69 -4.73 5.52
C ASP A 432 19.81 -3.87 4.89
N PHE A 433 21.00 -3.76 5.50
CA PHE A 433 22.14 -3.10 4.87
C PHE A 433 22.84 -3.97 3.80
N LYS A 434 22.45 -5.24 3.65
CA LYS A 434 22.96 -6.18 2.63
C LYS A 434 24.49 -6.34 2.61
N ASP A 435 25.15 -6.22 3.76
CA ASP A 435 26.62 -6.24 3.92
C ASP A 435 27.36 -5.18 3.06
N LEU A 436 26.68 -4.09 2.68
CA LEU A 436 27.23 -3.00 1.88
C LEU A 436 28.00 -1.98 2.72
N LYS A 437 28.88 -1.21 2.08
CA LYS A 437 29.83 -0.33 2.78
C LYS A 437 29.22 1.05 3.04
N TYR A 438 28.39 1.14 4.08
CA TYR A 438 27.80 2.41 4.54
C TYR A 438 28.39 2.94 5.86
N LYS A 439 29.35 2.23 6.44
CA LYS A 439 29.68 2.42 7.86
C LYS A 439 30.17 3.82 8.21
N SER A 440 31.09 4.36 7.42
CA SER A 440 31.70 5.67 7.65
C SER A 440 30.73 6.83 7.46
N CYS A 441 29.82 6.74 6.47
CA CYS A 441 28.87 7.81 6.20
C CYS A 441 27.70 7.81 7.18
N LEU A 442 27.13 6.63 7.49
CA LEU A 442 26.00 6.54 8.41
C LEU A 442 26.34 6.91 9.85
N GLN A 443 27.62 6.78 10.24
CA GLN A 443 28.07 7.24 11.56
C GLN A 443 27.88 8.75 11.75
N ARG A 444 28.04 9.56 10.68
CA ARG A 444 27.93 11.02 10.73
C ARG A 444 26.50 11.50 11.00
N ILE A 445 25.52 10.73 10.57
CA ILE A 445 24.10 11.05 10.75
C ILE A 445 23.49 10.37 11.98
N SER A 446 24.24 9.51 12.68
CA SER A 446 23.84 8.92 13.97
C SER A 446 23.93 9.95 15.10
N SER A 447 22.97 9.92 16.02
CA SER A 447 22.94 10.85 17.17
C SER A 447 24.02 10.60 18.22
N ARG A 448 24.57 9.39 18.28
CA ARG A 448 25.64 9.01 19.22
C ARG A 448 26.69 8.18 18.51
N GLU A 449 27.95 8.46 18.84
CA GLU A 449 29.07 7.63 18.40
C GLU A 449 29.13 6.34 19.23
N LYS A 450 28.44 5.31 18.74
CA LYS A 450 28.64 3.92 19.17
C LYS A 450 29.24 3.14 18.01
N SER A 451 30.15 2.22 18.30
CA SER A 451 30.88 1.46 17.27
C SER A 451 30.03 0.43 16.52
N ASN A 452 28.91 0.00 17.11
CA ASN A 452 28.15 -1.19 16.69
C ASN A 452 26.69 -0.89 16.29
N GLU A 453 26.19 0.32 16.53
CA GLU A 453 24.77 0.66 16.32
C GLU A 453 24.65 2.10 15.80
N TYR A 454 23.65 2.33 14.96
CA TYR A 454 23.18 3.68 14.61
C TYR A 454 22.00 4.06 15.49
N THR A 455 21.90 5.33 15.89
CA THR A 455 20.89 5.77 16.87
C THR A 455 20.23 7.09 16.47
N HIS A 456 18.99 7.28 16.91
CA HIS A 456 18.34 8.59 16.94
C HIS A 456 17.80 8.92 18.33
N SER A 457 17.47 10.19 18.56
CA SER A 457 17.01 10.67 19.87
C SER A 457 15.49 10.62 20.08
N PHE A 458 14.71 10.43 19.01
CA PHE A 458 13.25 10.33 19.13
C PHE A 458 12.81 9.08 19.88
N GLN A 459 11.68 9.20 20.59
CA GLN A 459 11.02 8.09 21.27
C GLN A 459 9.65 7.88 20.63
N LEU A 460 9.65 7.19 19.49
CA LEU A 460 8.46 6.99 18.68
C LEU A 460 7.76 5.68 19.03
N ALA A 461 6.45 5.65 18.83
CA ALA A 461 5.63 4.44 18.78
C ALA A 461 4.71 4.53 17.56
N THR A 462 4.33 3.37 17.02
CA THR A 462 3.32 3.30 15.96
C THR A 462 1.92 3.42 16.57
N ALA A 463 1.03 4.15 15.90
CA ALA A 463 -0.38 4.20 16.29
C ALA A 463 -1.09 2.87 15.98
N TYR A 464 -0.65 2.15 14.95
CA TYR A 464 -1.23 0.90 14.49
C TYR A 464 -0.30 -0.29 14.72
N SER A 465 -0.90 -1.46 14.91
CA SER A 465 -0.25 -2.77 14.92
C SER A 465 -1.01 -3.74 14.00
N GLU A 466 -0.41 -4.89 13.73
CA GLU A 466 -0.99 -5.93 12.86
C GLU A 466 -2.32 -6.47 13.37
N ASP A 467 -2.51 -6.54 14.68
CA ASP A 467 -3.77 -6.95 15.31
C ASP A 467 -4.93 -5.98 15.05
N ILE A 468 -4.61 -4.71 14.77
CA ILE A 468 -5.60 -3.64 14.56
C ILE A 468 -5.90 -3.50 13.08
N MET A 469 -4.86 -3.43 12.25
CA MET A 469 -4.99 -3.23 10.81
C MET A 469 -4.03 -4.19 10.10
N PRO A 470 -4.52 -5.29 9.52
CA PRO A 470 -3.66 -6.36 8.98
C PRO A 470 -2.91 -5.93 7.71
N TYR A 471 -3.37 -4.86 7.05
CA TYR A 471 -2.76 -4.29 5.85
C TYR A 471 -3.17 -2.84 5.69
N THR A 472 -2.25 -2.04 5.15
CA THR A 472 -2.50 -0.65 4.75
C THR A 472 -2.48 -0.53 3.23
N ASN A 473 -1.64 -1.31 2.55
CA ASN A 473 -1.73 -1.53 1.10
C ASN A 473 -2.38 -2.90 0.82
N TYR A 474 -3.35 -2.92 -0.10
CA TYR A 474 -4.10 -4.11 -0.47
C TYR A 474 -4.19 -4.23 -2.00
N THR A 475 -3.20 -4.86 -2.62
CA THR A 475 -3.24 -5.22 -4.04
C THR A 475 -3.39 -6.72 -4.21
N PHE A 476 -3.54 -7.18 -5.46
CA PHE A 476 -3.55 -8.61 -5.74
C PHE A 476 -2.22 -9.29 -5.36
N ASP A 477 -1.09 -8.72 -5.78
CA ASP A 477 0.24 -9.33 -5.64
C ASP A 477 0.86 -9.06 -4.24
N PHE A 478 0.45 -8.01 -3.53
CA PHE A 478 0.97 -7.64 -2.21
C PHE A 478 -0.12 -7.14 -1.27
N LYS A 479 -0.07 -7.58 -0.01
CA LYS A 479 -0.93 -7.11 1.09
C LYS A 479 -0.06 -7.00 2.34
N GLY A 480 0.00 -5.82 2.95
CA GLY A 480 0.83 -5.61 4.12
C GLY A 480 0.75 -4.20 4.68
N ILE A 481 1.36 -4.01 5.84
CA ILE A 481 1.45 -2.72 6.53
C ILE A 481 2.72 -2.04 6.05
N ILE A 482 2.55 -0.95 5.30
CA ILE A 482 3.67 -0.12 4.82
C ILE A 482 3.45 1.37 5.08
N ASP A 483 2.25 1.75 5.52
CA ASP A 483 1.90 3.10 5.93
C ASP A 483 1.88 3.19 7.45
N TYR A 484 2.37 4.31 7.99
CA TYR A 484 2.50 4.47 9.44
C TYR A 484 2.11 5.87 9.90
N ILE A 485 1.57 5.94 11.13
CA ILE A 485 1.53 7.15 11.94
C ILE A 485 2.38 6.87 13.17
N PHE A 486 3.57 7.47 13.22
CA PHE A 486 4.44 7.48 14.38
C PHE A 486 4.17 8.74 15.22
N TYR A 487 4.11 8.56 16.53
CA TYR A 487 3.92 9.64 17.50
C TYR A 487 4.95 9.53 18.64
N GLN A 488 5.18 10.65 19.32
CA GLN A 488 6.10 10.69 20.46
C GLN A 488 5.45 10.12 21.73
N LYS A 489 5.85 8.90 22.12
CA LYS A 489 5.14 8.10 23.14
C LYS A 489 5.18 8.64 24.58
N ASN A 490 6.07 9.57 24.87
CA ASN A 490 6.20 10.15 26.22
C ASN A 490 5.22 11.31 26.47
N THR A 491 4.73 11.93 25.41
CA THR A 491 3.98 13.19 25.45
C THR A 491 2.62 13.08 24.77
N MET A 492 2.44 12.08 23.91
CA MET A 492 1.19 11.80 23.22
C MET A 492 0.64 10.42 23.61
N THR A 493 -0.67 10.34 23.77
CA THR A 493 -1.40 9.09 24.03
C THR A 493 -2.48 8.92 22.95
N PRO A 494 -2.56 7.76 22.27
CA PRO A 494 -3.63 7.51 21.32
C PRO A 494 -4.95 7.21 22.06
N LEU A 495 -5.98 7.96 21.72
CA LEU A 495 -7.32 7.85 22.29
C LEU A 495 -8.19 6.89 21.50
N GLY A 496 -8.08 6.92 20.18
CA GLY A 496 -8.79 6.02 19.28
C GLY A 496 -8.22 5.99 17.87
N LEU A 497 -8.60 4.96 17.13
CA LEU A 497 -8.12 4.68 15.78
C LEU A 497 -9.29 4.30 14.86
N LEU A 498 -9.16 4.60 13.58
CA LEU A 498 -10.04 4.04 12.56
C LEU A 498 -9.61 2.60 12.24
N GLY A 499 -10.48 1.63 12.50
CA GLY A 499 -10.27 0.21 12.24
C GLY A 499 -10.23 -0.14 10.75
N PRO A 500 -10.04 -1.43 10.39
CA PRO A 500 -9.88 -1.85 9.00
C PRO A 500 -11.21 -1.81 8.23
N VAL A 501 -11.12 -1.92 6.90
CA VAL A 501 -12.30 -2.28 6.09
C VAL A 501 -12.75 -3.69 6.48
N SER A 502 -14.07 -3.93 6.55
CA SER A 502 -14.62 -5.23 6.97
C SER A 502 -14.04 -6.39 6.14
N PRO A 503 -13.34 -7.35 6.78
CA PRO A 503 -12.84 -8.54 6.11
C PRO A 503 -13.97 -9.39 5.52
N GLU A 504 -15.14 -9.39 6.15
CA GLU A 504 -16.34 -10.07 5.67
C GLU A 504 -16.82 -9.46 4.36
N TRP A 505 -16.89 -8.13 4.27
CA TRP A 505 -17.27 -7.44 3.04
C TRP A 505 -16.29 -7.72 1.90
N ILE A 506 -14.98 -7.69 2.16
CA ILE A 506 -13.95 -8.05 1.16
C ILE A 506 -14.15 -9.48 0.64
N ARG A 507 -14.40 -10.43 1.56
CA ARG A 507 -14.62 -11.85 1.25
C ARG A 507 -15.90 -12.08 0.46
N GLU A 508 -17.03 -11.52 0.91
CA GLU A 508 -18.35 -11.70 0.28
C GLU A 508 -18.38 -11.12 -1.13
N ASN A 509 -17.68 -10.01 -1.37
CA ASN A 509 -17.58 -9.37 -2.67
C ASN A 509 -16.43 -9.89 -3.53
N LYS A 510 -15.66 -10.89 -3.04
CA LYS A 510 -14.52 -11.52 -3.74
C LYS A 510 -13.48 -10.49 -4.22
N ILE A 511 -13.17 -9.49 -3.39
CA ILE A 511 -12.25 -8.40 -3.75
C ILE A 511 -10.80 -8.88 -3.65
N ALA A 512 -10.18 -9.10 -4.80
CA ALA A 512 -8.82 -9.63 -4.89
C ALA A 512 -7.72 -8.60 -4.56
N GLY A 513 -8.01 -7.31 -4.82
CA GLY A 513 -7.11 -6.18 -4.63
C GLY A 513 -7.85 -4.85 -4.84
N CYS A 514 -7.21 -3.75 -4.45
CA CYS A 514 -7.64 -2.37 -4.66
C CYS A 514 -6.63 -1.64 -5.59
N PRO A 515 -7.03 -0.57 -6.30
CA PRO A 515 -8.33 0.09 -6.28
C PRO A 515 -9.47 -0.81 -6.77
N HIS A 516 -10.67 -0.47 -6.34
CA HIS A 516 -11.93 -1.14 -6.67
C HIS A 516 -12.98 -0.04 -6.95
N PRO A 517 -14.07 -0.28 -7.70
CA PRO A 517 -15.16 0.67 -7.88
C PRO A 517 -15.62 1.45 -6.64
N HIS A 518 -15.52 0.84 -5.45
CA HIS A 518 -15.88 1.44 -4.15
C HIS A 518 -14.69 1.79 -3.25
N VAL A 519 -13.45 1.54 -3.69
CA VAL A 519 -12.21 1.83 -2.95
C VAL A 519 -11.23 2.52 -3.90
N PRO A 520 -11.01 3.84 -3.78
CA PRO A 520 -10.39 4.63 -4.84
C PRO A 520 -8.85 4.65 -4.84
N SER A 521 -8.20 4.00 -3.86
CA SER A 521 -6.75 3.82 -3.77
C SER A 521 -6.46 2.34 -3.47
N ASP A 522 -5.25 1.88 -3.76
CA ASP A 522 -4.73 0.60 -3.27
C ASP A 522 -4.29 0.64 -1.81
N HIS A 523 -4.21 1.84 -1.22
CA HIS A 523 -4.01 2.02 0.21
C HIS A 523 -5.33 2.34 0.94
N PHE A 524 -5.41 1.97 2.20
CA PHE A 524 -6.47 2.38 3.12
C PHE A 524 -5.96 3.49 4.05
N PRO A 525 -6.74 4.55 4.28
CA PRO A 525 -6.27 5.63 5.14
C PRO A 525 -6.16 5.19 6.59
N LEU A 526 -5.10 5.67 7.25
CA LEU A 526 -4.93 5.61 8.69
C LEU A 526 -5.50 6.87 9.31
N LEU A 527 -6.17 6.74 10.46
CA LEU A 527 -6.70 7.88 11.21
C LEU A 527 -6.58 7.60 12.71
N CYS A 528 -5.86 8.46 13.41
CA CYS A 528 -5.59 8.34 14.83
C CYS A 528 -5.98 9.63 15.56
N GLU A 529 -6.68 9.51 16.69
CA GLU A 529 -6.90 10.61 17.63
C GLU A 529 -5.82 10.56 18.72
N LEU A 530 -5.12 11.68 18.89
CA LEU A 530 -4.02 11.83 19.83
C LEU A 530 -4.36 12.86 20.89
N GLU A 531 -4.10 12.51 22.14
CA GLU A 531 -4.01 13.46 23.25
C GLU A 531 -2.54 13.86 23.43
N MET A 532 -2.23 15.13 23.17
CA MET A 532 -0.90 15.70 23.41
C MET A 532 -0.90 16.52 24.69
N ARG A 533 0.00 16.16 25.62
CA ARG A 533 0.18 16.88 26.88
C ARG A 533 1.10 18.09 26.72
N PRO A 534 0.87 19.16 27.51
CA PRO A 534 1.74 20.32 27.48
C PRO A 534 3.21 20.00 27.77
N SER A 535 4.13 20.44 26.91
CA SER A 535 5.57 20.38 27.17
C SER A 535 6.01 21.52 28.09
N VAL A 536 5.77 21.39 29.40
CA VAL A 536 6.45 22.21 30.42
C VAL A 536 6.83 21.35 31.63
N ASN A 537 8.13 21.12 31.79
CA ASN A 537 8.70 20.86 33.10
C ASN A 537 8.48 22.10 33.96
N SER A 538 7.74 21.90 35.06
CA SER A 538 7.62 22.81 36.18
C SER A 538 8.97 23.46 36.50
N GLY A 539 9.00 24.79 36.56
CA GLY A 539 10.08 25.51 37.21
C GLY A 539 10.31 24.93 38.62
N THR A 540 11.58 24.85 39.00
CA THR A 540 12.05 24.67 40.38
C THR A 540 11.44 23.47 41.12
N GLN A 541 12.14 22.33 41.09
CA GLN A 541 12.23 21.55 42.33
C GLN A 541 12.85 22.46 43.39
N ASN A 542 11.99 23.15 44.16
CA ASN A 542 12.39 23.71 45.43
C ASN A 542 12.95 22.56 46.24
N GLY A 543 14.26 22.60 46.49
CA GLY A 543 14.91 21.69 47.41
C GLY A 543 14.26 21.80 48.78
N ILE A 544 13.38 20.85 49.10
CA ILE A 544 13.09 20.53 50.48
C ILE A 544 14.21 19.59 50.91
N ILE A 545 15.29 20.20 51.41
CA ILE A 545 16.25 19.53 52.28
C ILE A 545 15.45 19.06 53.49
N SER A 546 15.06 17.77 53.53
CA SER A 546 14.60 17.17 54.77
C SER A 546 15.83 16.96 55.66
N ARG A 547 16.12 17.93 56.51
CA ARG A 547 16.91 17.70 57.72
C ARG A 547 16.09 16.83 58.67
N ARG A 548 16.47 15.56 58.82
CA ARG A 548 16.77 14.91 60.10
C ARG A 548 17.24 13.49 59.88
#